data_AF-A0A077M4T7-F1
#
_entry.id   AF-A0A077M4T7-F1
#
_cell.length_a   1.000
_cell.length_b   1.000
_cell.length_c   1.000
_cell.angle_alpha   90.00
_cell.angle_beta   90.00
_cell.angle_gamma   90.00
#
_symmetry.space_group_name_H-M   'P 1'
#
loop_
_entity.id
_entity.type
_entity.pdbx_description
1 polymer ?
#
loop_
_entity_poly.entity_id
_entity_poly.type
_entity_poly.pdbx_seq_one_letter_code
_entity_poly.pdbx_strand_id
1 'polypeptide(L)'
;MKRSAAATLRRTLRRGVTWRRKWDGNEEICIERLISPLRYDVAVRAQFFAFLNACEDLSDADVTEAARSQPYRVWFERVAMPRFRPWTLADSNLLESQFDERVLRSRSMARSFRDKGFDSRTPVMLRYHRGDVVTDSGVHVSAHLHVGDGGHRLALLMGSGQPLQPAQFRVDPRPTSFVIDNTAILAEALDLSEAEYTRFVSAGYADEQFERLSDLLDHVSIVDPARVDELTCLLHAHGRKAVVAGS
;
A
#
# COMPACT_ATOMS: atom_id res chain seq x y z
N MET A 1 -6.38 -21.15 -15.36
CA MET A 1 -5.15 -21.79 -15.90
C MET A 1 -4.28 -22.35 -14.78
N LYS A 2 -4.00 -23.66 -14.77
CA LYS A 2 -2.98 -24.26 -13.88
C LYS A 2 -1.59 -23.76 -14.32
N ARG A 3 -0.78 -23.24 -13.39
CA ARG A 3 0.58 -22.77 -13.70
C ARG A 3 1.42 -23.93 -14.26
N SER A 4 2.19 -23.68 -15.32
CA SER A 4 3.11 -24.66 -15.91
C SER A 4 4.12 -25.17 -14.88
N ALA A 5 4.42 -26.47 -14.92
CA ALA A 5 5.41 -27.12 -14.06
C ALA A 5 6.79 -26.44 -14.14
N ALA A 6 7.17 -25.92 -15.31
CA ALA A 6 8.42 -25.20 -15.51
C ALA A 6 8.47 -23.86 -14.74
N ALA A 7 7.34 -23.14 -14.68
CA ALA A 7 7.25 -21.89 -13.90
C ALA A 7 7.32 -22.16 -12.39
N THR A 8 6.73 -23.28 -11.94
CA THR A 8 6.83 -23.74 -10.55
C THR A 8 8.26 -24.13 -10.20
N LEU A 9 8.94 -24.91 -11.06
CA LEU A 9 10.32 -25.34 -10.86
C LEU A 9 11.30 -24.15 -10.80
N ARG A 10 11.22 -23.21 -11.75
CA ARG A 10 12.04 -21.98 -11.73
C ARG A 10 11.82 -21.16 -10.46
N ARG A 11 10.57 -21.04 -9.99
CA ARG A 11 10.24 -20.33 -8.75
C ARG A 11 10.82 -21.05 -7.53
N THR A 12 10.76 -22.38 -7.49
CA THR A 12 11.31 -23.18 -6.38
C THR A 12 12.83 -23.09 -6.35
N LEU A 13 13.50 -23.25 -7.50
CA LEU A 13 14.96 -23.09 -7.61
C LEU A 13 15.41 -21.68 -7.23
N ARG A 14 14.76 -20.63 -7.77
CA ARG A 14 15.05 -19.24 -7.38
C ARG A 14 14.85 -19.04 -5.88
N ARG A 15 13.79 -19.59 -5.29
CA ARG A 15 13.54 -19.51 -3.83
C ARG A 15 14.62 -20.20 -3.00
N GLY A 16 15.17 -21.32 -3.46
CA GLY A 16 16.29 -21.99 -2.80
C GLY A 16 17.57 -21.17 -2.89
N VAL A 17 17.95 -20.72 -4.10
CA VAL A 17 19.19 -19.98 -4.34
C VAL A 17 19.18 -18.59 -3.68
N THR A 18 18.02 -17.95 -3.63
CA THR A 18 17.86 -16.63 -2.98
C THR A 18 17.37 -16.74 -1.54
N TRP A 19 17.33 -17.93 -0.95
CA TRP A 19 16.87 -18.06 0.43
C TRP A 19 17.79 -17.27 1.35
N ARG A 20 17.17 -16.43 2.19
CA ARG A 20 17.84 -15.70 3.26
C ARG A 20 16.93 -15.73 4.47
N ARG A 21 17.52 -15.87 5.65
CA ARG A 21 16.77 -15.81 6.91
C ARG A 21 16.11 -14.44 7.02
N LYS A 22 14.80 -14.44 7.27
CA LYS A 22 14.05 -13.24 7.65
C LYS A 22 14.45 -12.84 9.06
N TRP A 23 14.49 -11.54 9.34
CA TRP A 23 14.71 -11.05 10.70
C TRP A 23 13.45 -10.42 11.28
N ASP A 24 13.42 -10.39 12.61
CA ASP A 24 12.35 -9.76 13.38
C ASP A 24 12.49 -8.24 13.33
N GLY A 25 11.38 -7.52 13.52
CA GLY A 25 11.46 -6.08 13.79
C GLY A 25 12.24 -5.80 15.06
N ASN A 26 12.91 -4.65 15.10
CA ASN A 26 13.72 -4.19 16.24
C ASN A 26 13.24 -2.84 16.79
N GLU A 27 12.45 -2.10 16.03
CA GLU A 27 11.91 -0.78 16.39
C GLU A 27 10.45 -0.66 15.95
N GLU A 28 9.72 0.26 16.57
CA GLU A 28 8.39 0.64 16.11
C GLU A 28 8.48 1.46 14.83
N ILE A 29 7.49 1.30 13.95
CA ILE A 29 7.44 1.99 12.67
C ILE A 29 6.14 2.78 12.57
N CYS A 30 6.26 4.09 12.32
CA CYS A 30 5.13 4.93 11.89
C CYS A 30 4.62 4.43 10.53
N ILE A 31 3.35 4.02 10.49
CA ILE A 31 2.79 3.35 9.32
C ILE A 31 2.67 4.33 8.15
N GLU A 32 2.30 5.58 8.43
CA GLU A 32 2.16 6.66 7.46
C GLU A 32 3.49 6.89 6.71
N ARG A 33 4.60 6.97 7.45
CA ARG A 33 5.97 7.04 6.88
C ARG A 33 6.33 5.81 6.06
N LEU A 34 5.94 4.62 6.52
CA LEU A 34 6.24 3.36 5.84
C LEU A 34 5.49 3.20 4.51
N ILE A 35 4.27 3.72 4.42
CA ILE A 35 3.43 3.57 3.24
C ILE A 35 3.61 4.73 2.26
N SER A 36 3.96 5.91 2.75
CA SER A 36 4.22 7.07 1.91
C SER A 36 5.59 6.96 1.22
N PRO A 37 5.72 7.35 -0.06
CA PRO A 37 4.68 7.84 -0.95
C PRO A 37 4.03 6.77 -1.83
N LEU A 38 4.39 5.49 -1.68
CA LEU A 38 4.16 4.47 -2.73
C LEU A 38 2.92 3.57 -2.52
N ARG A 39 2.34 3.58 -1.32
CA ARG A 39 1.37 2.58 -0.86
C ARG A 39 0.06 3.20 -0.40
N TYR A 40 -0.50 4.13 -1.19
CA TYR A 40 -1.83 4.71 -0.93
C TYR A 40 -2.94 3.65 -0.80
N ASP A 41 -2.73 2.44 -1.35
CA ASP A 41 -3.63 1.31 -1.17
C ASP A 41 -3.86 0.90 0.30
N VAL A 42 -2.94 1.24 1.22
CA VAL A 42 -3.13 1.01 2.66
C VAL A 42 -4.09 2.04 3.24
N ALA A 43 -4.04 3.30 2.80
CA ALA A 43 -5.01 4.32 3.19
C ALA A 43 -6.43 3.99 2.73
N VAL A 44 -6.58 3.58 1.46
CA VAL A 44 -7.87 3.11 0.91
C VAL A 44 -8.45 1.95 1.73
N ARG A 45 -7.61 1.00 2.16
CA ARG A 45 -8.05 -0.10 3.02
C ARG A 45 -8.46 0.35 4.41
N ALA A 46 -7.78 1.35 4.99
CA ALA A 46 -8.11 1.84 6.32
C ALA A 46 -9.47 2.56 6.29
N GLN A 47 -9.71 3.40 5.27
CA GLN A 47 -11.02 3.98 4.99
C GLN A 47 -12.10 2.90 4.85
N PHE A 48 -11.78 1.81 4.12
CA PHE A 48 -12.71 0.70 3.97
C PHE A 48 -13.03 -0.01 5.28
N PHE A 49 -12.04 -0.19 6.17
CA PHE A 49 -12.30 -0.75 7.49
C PHE A 49 -13.14 0.17 8.38
N ALA A 50 -12.96 1.49 8.27
CA ALA A 50 -13.85 2.45 8.91
C ALA A 50 -15.29 2.32 8.41
N PHE A 51 -15.49 2.21 7.09
CA PHE A 51 -16.78 1.91 6.47
C PHE A 51 -17.38 0.59 7.01
N LEU A 52 -16.61 -0.49 7.03
CA LEU A 52 -17.09 -1.79 7.53
C LEU A 52 -17.51 -1.74 9.00
N ASN A 53 -16.84 -0.93 9.82
CA ASN A 53 -17.22 -0.72 11.20
C ASN A 53 -18.52 0.09 11.32
N ALA A 54 -18.73 1.09 10.46
CA ALA A 54 -19.98 1.86 10.41
C ALA A 54 -21.18 1.03 9.91
N CYS A 55 -20.92 -0.05 9.17
CA CYS A 55 -21.93 -0.97 8.63
C CYS A 55 -22.02 -2.29 9.42
N GLU A 56 -21.65 -2.30 10.71
CA GLU A 56 -21.57 -3.54 11.49
C GLU A 56 -22.90 -4.30 11.56
N ASP A 57 -24.03 -3.58 11.59
CA ASP A 57 -25.38 -4.12 11.74
C ASP A 57 -26.01 -4.56 10.41
N LEU A 58 -25.39 -4.24 9.26
CA LEU A 58 -25.93 -4.61 7.95
C LEU A 58 -25.82 -6.12 7.70
N SER A 59 -26.74 -6.67 6.90
CA SER A 59 -26.60 -8.05 6.43
C SER A 59 -25.35 -8.22 5.54
N ASP A 60 -24.93 -9.46 5.29
CA ASP A 60 -23.81 -9.72 4.39
C ASP A 60 -24.11 -9.28 2.95
N ALA A 61 -25.36 -9.38 2.50
CA ALA A 61 -25.76 -8.89 1.18
C ALA A 61 -25.71 -7.36 1.10
N ASP A 62 -26.25 -6.67 2.10
CA ASP A 62 -26.32 -5.21 2.12
C ASP A 62 -24.92 -4.58 2.21
N VAL A 63 -24.02 -5.15 3.02
CA VAL A 63 -22.64 -4.64 3.12
C VAL A 63 -21.86 -4.87 1.82
N THR A 64 -22.07 -6.00 1.12
CA THR A 64 -21.41 -6.24 -0.16
C THR A 64 -21.88 -5.28 -1.24
N GLU A 65 -23.18 -4.95 -1.25
CA GLU A 65 -23.75 -3.99 -2.18
C GLU A 65 -23.21 -2.57 -1.88
N ALA A 66 -23.31 -2.13 -0.63
CA ALA A 66 -22.80 -0.82 -0.20
C ALA A 66 -21.28 -0.66 -0.43
N ALA A 67 -20.50 -1.75 -0.38
CA ALA A 67 -19.07 -1.71 -0.64
C ALA A 67 -18.71 -1.36 -2.10
N ARG A 68 -19.64 -1.50 -3.06
CA ARG A 68 -19.37 -1.26 -4.50
C ARG A 68 -19.10 0.20 -4.82
N SER A 69 -19.68 1.12 -4.05
CA SER A 69 -19.46 2.57 -4.19
C SER A 69 -18.22 3.06 -3.45
N GLN A 70 -17.49 2.19 -2.75
CA GLN A 70 -16.34 2.59 -1.95
C GLN A 70 -15.05 2.66 -2.80
N PRO A 71 -14.09 3.56 -2.47
CA PRO A 71 -12.75 3.60 -3.10
C PRO A 71 -12.02 2.24 -3.11
N TYR A 72 -12.36 1.38 -2.14
CA TYR A 72 -11.85 0.01 -2.07
C TYR A 72 -12.17 -0.85 -3.29
N ARG A 73 -13.30 -0.60 -3.96
CA ARG A 73 -13.65 -1.26 -5.22
C ARG A 73 -12.64 -0.91 -6.32
N VAL A 74 -12.30 0.37 -6.46
CA VAL A 74 -11.28 0.82 -7.42
C VAL A 74 -9.93 0.18 -7.13
N TRP A 75 -9.51 0.11 -5.86
CA TRP A 75 -8.30 -0.61 -5.49
C TRP A 75 -8.36 -2.10 -5.88
N PHE A 76 -9.49 -2.75 -5.65
CA PHE A 76 -9.66 -4.16 -5.98
C PHE A 76 -9.49 -4.40 -7.49
N GLU A 77 -10.14 -3.59 -8.32
CA GLU A 77 -10.13 -3.72 -9.78
C GLU A 77 -8.82 -3.25 -10.43
N ARG A 78 -8.24 -2.15 -9.96
CA ARG A 78 -7.07 -1.51 -10.60
C ARG A 78 -5.75 -2.02 -10.06
N VAL A 79 -5.71 -2.55 -8.84
CA VAL A 79 -4.48 -2.99 -8.19
C VAL A 79 -4.50 -4.48 -7.85
N ALA A 80 -5.53 -4.96 -7.17
CA ALA A 80 -5.53 -6.34 -6.68
C ALA A 80 -5.69 -7.36 -7.80
N MET A 81 -6.72 -7.22 -8.64
CA MET A 81 -7.04 -8.18 -9.68
C MET A 81 -5.99 -8.26 -10.79
N PRO A 82 -5.50 -7.15 -11.39
CA PRO A 82 -4.47 -7.21 -12.42
C PRO A 82 -3.20 -7.91 -11.95
N ARG A 83 -2.83 -7.72 -10.67
CA ARG A 83 -1.61 -8.29 -10.10
C ARG A 83 -1.75 -9.75 -9.69
N PHE A 84 -2.87 -10.14 -9.08
CA PHE A 84 -3.00 -11.46 -8.46
C PHE A 84 -3.88 -12.44 -9.25
N ARG A 85 -4.85 -11.93 -10.00
CA ARG A 85 -5.86 -12.73 -10.71
C ARG A 85 -6.30 -12.05 -12.03
N PRO A 86 -5.38 -11.70 -12.95
CA PRO A 86 -5.72 -10.88 -14.12
C PRO A 86 -6.80 -11.47 -15.03
N TRP A 87 -6.96 -12.80 -15.04
CA TRP A 87 -8.01 -13.48 -15.80
C TRP A 87 -9.44 -13.15 -15.34
N THR A 88 -9.64 -12.65 -14.12
CA THR A 88 -10.97 -12.25 -13.64
C THR A 88 -11.46 -10.98 -14.30
N LEU A 89 -10.58 -10.19 -14.90
CA LEU A 89 -10.95 -8.95 -15.58
C LEU A 89 -11.71 -9.20 -16.90
N ALA A 90 -11.64 -10.41 -17.45
CA ALA A 90 -12.36 -10.80 -18.65
C ALA A 90 -13.76 -11.38 -18.36
N ASP A 91 -14.11 -11.59 -17.09
CA ASP A 91 -15.36 -12.21 -16.65
C ASP A 91 -15.96 -11.37 -15.51
N SER A 92 -16.95 -10.55 -15.84
CA SER A 92 -17.59 -9.64 -14.88
C SER A 92 -18.24 -10.38 -13.71
N ASN A 93 -18.89 -11.52 -13.95
CA ASN A 93 -19.53 -12.30 -12.89
C ASN A 93 -18.50 -12.88 -11.91
N LEU A 94 -17.37 -13.34 -12.45
CA LEU A 94 -16.26 -13.80 -11.63
C LEU A 94 -15.60 -12.65 -10.85
N LEU A 95 -15.53 -11.45 -11.44
CA LEU A 95 -15.03 -10.26 -10.77
C LEU A 95 -15.93 -9.87 -9.57
N GLU A 96 -17.25 -9.82 -9.79
CA GLU A 96 -18.23 -9.50 -8.74
C GLU A 96 -18.18 -10.49 -7.59
N SER A 97 -18.27 -11.79 -7.88
CA SER A 97 -18.25 -12.83 -6.84
C SER A 97 -16.96 -12.80 -6.00
N GLN A 98 -15.81 -12.47 -6.61
CA GLN A 98 -14.56 -12.32 -5.88
C GLN A 98 -14.48 -11.02 -5.08
N PHE A 99 -15.13 -9.96 -5.54
CA PHE A 99 -15.25 -8.74 -4.76
C PHE A 99 -16.09 -9.00 -3.50
N ASP A 100 -17.23 -9.67 -3.64
CA ASP A 100 -18.08 -10.05 -2.49
C ASP A 100 -17.33 -10.91 -1.49
N GLU A 101 -16.65 -11.97 -1.95
CA GLU A 101 -15.78 -12.80 -1.12
C GLU A 101 -14.72 -11.95 -0.38
N ARG A 102 -14.14 -10.96 -1.07
CA ARG A 102 -13.11 -10.08 -0.50
C ARG A 102 -13.68 -9.13 0.55
N VAL A 103 -14.88 -8.59 0.34
CA VAL A 103 -15.58 -7.72 1.31
C VAL A 103 -15.87 -8.51 2.58
N LEU A 104 -16.50 -9.69 2.47
CA LEU A 104 -16.86 -10.51 3.63
C LEU A 104 -15.63 -10.98 4.41
N ARG A 105 -14.54 -11.35 3.72
CA ARG A 105 -13.26 -11.65 4.39
C ARG A 105 -12.67 -10.45 5.12
N SER A 106 -12.79 -9.25 4.55
CA SER A 106 -12.32 -8.02 5.18
C SER A 106 -13.17 -7.71 6.43
N ARG A 107 -14.49 -7.86 6.35
CA ARG A 107 -15.40 -7.73 7.49
C ARG A 107 -15.06 -8.72 8.62
N SER A 108 -14.83 -9.98 8.28
CA SER A 108 -14.39 -11.00 9.25
C SER A 108 -13.04 -10.63 9.90
N MET A 109 -12.09 -10.11 9.12
CA MET A 109 -10.80 -9.64 9.62
C MET A 109 -10.95 -8.44 10.57
N ALA A 110 -11.81 -7.48 10.24
CA ALA A 110 -12.09 -6.32 11.09
C ALA A 110 -12.68 -6.72 12.44
N ARG A 111 -13.66 -7.63 12.43
CA ARG A 111 -14.24 -8.23 13.66
C ARG A 111 -13.16 -8.92 14.49
N SER A 112 -12.37 -9.80 13.88
CA SER A 112 -11.30 -10.49 14.59
C SER A 112 -10.26 -9.53 15.17
N PHE A 113 -9.91 -8.45 14.47
CA PHE A 113 -8.95 -7.46 14.95
C PHE A 113 -9.53 -6.66 16.13
N ARG A 114 -10.81 -6.30 16.07
CA ARG A 114 -11.49 -5.62 17.18
C ARG A 114 -11.53 -6.48 18.44
N ASP A 115 -11.85 -7.76 18.28
CA ASP A 115 -12.03 -8.67 19.42
C ASP A 115 -10.71 -9.12 20.04
N LYS A 116 -9.65 -9.28 19.23
CA LYS A 116 -8.40 -9.96 19.62
C LYS A 116 -7.14 -9.13 19.39
N GLY A 117 -7.25 -7.95 18.80
CA GLY A 117 -6.11 -7.15 18.35
C GLY A 117 -5.36 -7.78 17.17
N PHE A 118 -4.09 -7.38 17.03
CA PHE A 118 -3.21 -7.88 15.97
C PHE A 118 -2.77 -9.34 16.23
N ASP A 119 -2.94 -10.22 15.23
CA ASP A 119 -2.45 -11.61 15.30
C ASP A 119 -0.98 -11.73 14.86
N SER A 120 -0.07 -11.77 15.83
CA SER A 120 1.38 -11.89 15.62
C SER A 120 1.84 -13.18 14.95
N ARG A 121 0.99 -14.22 14.88
CA ARG A 121 1.27 -15.45 14.12
C ARG A 121 1.26 -15.18 12.61
N THR A 122 0.62 -14.09 12.20
CA THR A 122 0.57 -13.64 10.82
C THR A 122 1.19 -12.23 10.73
N PRO A 123 2.53 -12.11 10.77
CA PRO A 123 3.18 -10.81 10.75
C PRO A 123 3.02 -10.10 9.40
N VAL A 124 3.13 -8.78 9.42
CA VAL A 124 3.38 -7.96 8.23
C VAL A 124 4.76 -8.31 7.69
N MET A 125 4.88 -8.50 6.37
CA MET A 125 6.17 -8.76 5.75
C MET A 125 6.67 -7.48 5.12
N LEU A 126 7.81 -6.99 5.59
CA LEU A 126 8.54 -5.89 4.95
C LEU A 126 9.62 -6.44 4.02
N ARG A 127 10.02 -5.62 3.05
CA ARG A 127 11.15 -5.83 2.15
C ARG A 127 12.23 -4.83 2.50
N TYR A 128 13.47 -5.30 2.50
CA TYR A 128 14.63 -4.43 2.70
C TYR A 128 15.46 -4.35 1.43
N HIS A 129 15.85 -3.12 1.08
CA HIS A 129 16.68 -2.78 -0.06
C HIS A 129 17.94 -2.06 0.40
N ARG A 130 19.06 -2.32 -0.29
CA ARG A 130 20.31 -1.58 -0.13
C ARG A 130 20.48 -0.69 -1.34
N GLY A 131 20.71 0.60 -1.09
CA GLY A 131 20.83 1.62 -2.13
C GLY A 131 19.50 1.94 -2.80
N ASP A 132 19.59 2.72 -3.87
CA ASP A 132 18.41 3.22 -4.58
C ASP A 132 17.70 2.07 -5.29
N VAL A 133 16.38 2.02 -5.10
CA VAL A 133 15.52 1.06 -5.77
C VAL A 133 14.55 1.80 -6.68
N VAL A 134 14.30 1.21 -7.85
CA VAL A 134 13.34 1.74 -8.81
C VAL A 134 11.97 1.12 -8.56
N THR A 135 10.93 1.96 -8.54
CA THR A 135 9.54 1.52 -8.46
C THR A 135 9.05 0.94 -9.79
N ASP A 136 7.90 0.25 -9.80
CA ASP A 136 7.23 -0.13 -11.06
C ASP A 136 6.65 1.06 -11.84
N SER A 137 6.63 2.27 -11.24
CA SER A 137 6.36 3.55 -11.90
C SER A 137 7.62 4.26 -12.43
N GLY A 138 8.82 3.72 -12.20
CA GLY A 138 10.09 4.26 -12.70
C GLY A 138 10.76 5.32 -11.81
N VAL A 139 10.30 5.50 -10.58
CA VAL A 139 10.84 6.45 -9.60
C VAL A 139 11.96 5.80 -8.80
N HIS A 140 13.06 6.51 -8.60
CA HIS A 140 14.09 6.11 -7.64
C HIS A 140 13.67 6.56 -6.25
N VAL A 141 13.68 5.65 -5.28
CA VAL A 141 13.40 5.98 -3.87
C VAL A 141 14.54 5.56 -2.97
N SER A 142 14.88 6.44 -2.03
CA SER A 142 15.92 6.26 -1.01
C SER A 142 15.48 5.38 0.16
N ALA A 143 14.17 5.26 0.41
CA ALA A 143 13.63 4.43 1.48
C ALA A 143 14.09 2.97 1.35
N HIS A 144 14.58 2.39 2.44
CA HIS A 144 15.11 1.02 2.44
C HIS A 144 14.08 -0.05 2.82
N LEU A 145 13.02 0.33 3.54
CA LEU A 145 11.98 -0.58 3.99
C LEU A 145 10.68 -0.32 3.24
N HIS A 146 10.07 -1.38 2.70
CA HIS A 146 8.79 -1.28 2.01
C HIS A 146 7.84 -2.41 2.40
N VAL A 147 6.54 -2.15 2.28
CA VAL A 147 5.51 -3.16 2.53
C VAL A 147 5.55 -4.26 1.45
N GLY A 148 5.87 -5.49 1.83
CA GLY A 148 5.87 -6.65 0.95
C GLY A 148 4.58 -7.46 0.98
N ASP A 149 4.01 -7.68 2.17
CA ASP A 149 2.72 -8.34 2.38
C ASP A 149 2.08 -7.86 3.70
N GLY A 150 0.75 -7.95 3.80
CA GLY A 150 0.01 -7.52 5.00
C GLY A 150 -0.58 -6.12 4.94
N GLY A 151 -0.82 -5.56 3.75
CA GLY A 151 -1.47 -4.25 3.60
C GLY A 151 -2.81 -4.09 4.33
N HIS A 152 -3.62 -5.16 4.43
CA HIS A 152 -4.84 -5.14 5.25
C HIS A 152 -4.57 -5.05 6.76
N ARG A 153 -3.56 -5.76 7.26
CA ARG A 153 -3.17 -5.71 8.67
C ARG A 153 -2.59 -4.33 9.04
N LEU A 154 -1.78 -3.75 8.14
CA LEU A 154 -1.31 -2.37 8.29
C LEU A 154 -2.47 -1.37 8.30
N ALA A 155 -3.44 -1.54 7.42
CA ALA A 155 -4.61 -0.66 7.37
C ALA A 155 -5.45 -0.69 8.64
N LEU A 156 -5.59 -1.86 9.28
CA LEU A 156 -6.27 -1.98 10.58
C LEU A 156 -5.49 -1.25 11.68
N LEU A 157 -4.17 -1.44 11.76
CA LEU A 157 -3.32 -0.72 12.71
C LEU A 157 -3.40 0.80 12.50
N MET A 158 -3.24 1.25 11.25
CA MET A 158 -3.32 2.66 10.87
C MET A 158 -4.68 3.27 11.23
N GLY A 159 -5.79 2.58 10.89
CA GLY A 159 -7.14 3.02 11.24
C GLY A 159 -7.41 3.06 12.75
N SER A 160 -6.63 2.32 13.55
CA SER A 160 -6.69 2.36 15.01
C SER A 160 -5.70 3.34 15.66
N GLY A 161 -4.92 4.08 14.86
CA GLY A 161 -3.88 5.00 15.35
C GLY A 161 -2.69 4.29 16.01
N GLN A 162 -2.47 3.00 15.73
CA GLN A 162 -1.38 2.24 16.31
C GLN A 162 -0.18 2.17 15.36
N PRO A 163 1.06 2.38 15.85
CA PRO A 163 2.25 2.12 15.06
C PRO A 163 2.44 0.61 14.86
N LEU A 164 3.29 0.24 13.89
CA LEU A 164 3.67 -1.14 13.67
C LEU A 164 4.76 -1.56 14.67
N GLN A 165 4.41 -2.43 15.60
CA GLN A 165 5.31 -2.88 16.68
C GLN A 165 6.31 -3.95 16.20
N PRO A 166 7.52 -4.05 16.81
CA PRO A 166 8.56 -5.03 16.42
C PRO A 166 8.06 -6.47 16.25
N ALA A 167 7.20 -6.94 17.16
CA ALA A 167 6.67 -8.29 17.13
C ALA A 167 5.69 -8.54 15.96
N GLN A 168 5.12 -7.48 15.38
CA GLN A 168 4.06 -7.51 14.36
C GLN A 168 4.60 -7.63 12.93
N PHE A 169 5.92 -7.49 12.71
CA PHE A 169 6.49 -7.59 11.38
C PHE A 169 7.75 -8.42 11.30
N ARG A 170 8.08 -8.83 10.08
CA ARG A 170 9.30 -9.53 9.69
C ARG A 170 9.86 -8.89 8.44
N VAL A 171 11.18 -8.81 8.36
CA VAL A 171 11.86 -8.24 7.20
C VAL A 171 12.42 -9.36 6.34
N ASP A 172 12.12 -9.31 5.05
CA ASP A 172 12.58 -10.24 4.05
C ASP A 172 13.69 -9.59 3.19
N PRO A 173 14.96 -9.99 3.37
CA PRO A 173 16.10 -9.36 2.71
C PRO A 173 16.35 -9.85 1.29
N ARG A 174 15.44 -10.65 0.74
CA ARG A 174 15.61 -11.15 -0.62
C ARG A 174 15.45 -10.00 -1.60
N PRO A 175 16.36 -9.88 -2.58
CA PRO A 175 16.28 -8.82 -3.56
C PRO A 175 14.95 -8.92 -4.32
N THR A 176 14.22 -7.81 -4.41
CA THR A 176 13.11 -7.64 -5.35
C THR A 176 13.58 -6.80 -6.53
N SER A 177 13.00 -7.05 -7.70
CA SER A 177 13.41 -6.37 -8.94
C SER A 177 12.92 -4.92 -9.01
N PHE A 178 11.91 -4.57 -8.21
CA PHE A 178 11.32 -3.24 -8.10
C PHE A 178 10.50 -3.14 -6.81
N VAL A 179 10.16 -1.90 -6.44
CA VAL A 179 9.18 -1.60 -5.39
C VAL A 179 7.82 -1.33 -6.03
N ILE A 180 6.77 -1.80 -5.37
CA ILE A 180 5.39 -1.56 -5.81
C ILE A 180 4.98 -0.13 -5.47
N ASP A 181 4.56 0.60 -6.48
CA ASP A 181 3.95 1.91 -6.39
C ASP A 181 2.47 1.83 -6.79
N ASN A 182 1.63 1.59 -5.79
CA ASN A 182 0.18 1.61 -6.00
C ASN A 182 -0.36 3.04 -5.97
N THR A 183 0.41 4.02 -5.47
CA THR A 183 -0.02 5.42 -5.45
C THR A 183 -0.09 5.97 -6.86
N ALA A 184 0.88 5.68 -7.72
CA ALA A 184 0.84 6.06 -9.14
C ALA A 184 -0.45 5.61 -9.84
N ILE A 185 -0.96 4.40 -9.52
CA ILE A 185 -2.20 3.87 -10.10
C ILE A 185 -3.44 4.51 -9.45
N LEU A 186 -3.45 4.62 -8.13
CA LEU A 186 -4.64 5.01 -7.38
C LEU A 186 -4.88 6.52 -7.38
N ALA A 187 -3.82 7.33 -7.46
CA ALA A 187 -3.97 8.78 -7.40
C ALA A 187 -4.83 9.32 -8.55
N GLU A 188 -4.67 8.78 -9.75
CA GLU A 188 -5.51 9.09 -10.90
C GLU A 188 -6.86 8.34 -10.82
N ALA A 189 -6.84 7.04 -10.53
CA ALA A 189 -8.06 6.22 -10.57
C ALA A 189 -9.11 6.62 -9.51
N LEU A 190 -8.70 7.27 -8.43
CA LEU A 190 -9.56 7.81 -7.38
C LEU A 190 -9.80 9.32 -7.51
N ASP A 191 -9.24 9.97 -8.54
CA ASP A 191 -9.30 11.43 -8.72
C ASP A 191 -8.90 12.19 -7.45
N LEU A 192 -7.77 11.81 -6.84
CA LEU A 192 -7.34 12.44 -5.59
C LEU A 192 -7.10 13.93 -5.81
N SER A 193 -7.72 14.76 -4.98
CA SER A 193 -7.44 16.19 -4.94
C SER A 193 -5.98 16.45 -4.60
N GLU A 194 -5.48 17.64 -4.94
CA GLU A 194 -4.12 18.05 -4.56
C GLU A 194 -3.91 17.95 -3.04
N ALA A 195 -4.88 18.38 -2.25
CA ALA A 195 -4.80 18.32 -0.80
C ALA A 195 -4.72 16.88 -0.26
N GLU A 196 -5.55 15.96 -0.75
CA GLU A 196 -5.51 14.56 -0.31
C GLU A 196 -4.19 13.87 -0.68
N TYR A 197 -3.75 14.09 -1.92
CA TYR A 197 -2.49 13.54 -2.41
C TYR A 197 -1.31 14.12 -1.61
N THR A 198 -1.26 15.44 -1.42
CA THR A 198 -0.16 16.11 -0.71
C THR A 198 -0.09 15.68 0.75
N ARG A 199 -1.23 15.61 1.46
CA ARG A 199 -1.23 15.15 2.87
C ARG A 199 -0.66 13.75 2.99
N PHE A 200 -0.99 12.85 2.05
CA PHE A 200 -0.44 11.50 2.05
C PHE A 200 1.06 11.47 1.74
N VAL A 201 1.52 12.18 0.72
CA VAL A 201 2.94 12.21 0.35
C VAL A 201 3.79 12.89 1.42
N SER A 202 3.27 13.92 2.09
CA SER A 202 3.97 14.66 3.14
C SER A 202 4.55 13.74 4.21
N ALA A 203 3.81 12.69 4.61
CA ALA A 203 4.27 11.74 5.63
C ALA A 203 5.61 11.05 5.28
N GLY A 204 5.97 10.94 4.00
CA GLY A 204 7.24 10.35 3.57
C GLY A 204 8.40 11.34 3.47
N TYR A 205 8.14 12.64 3.59
CA TYR A 205 9.11 13.72 3.29
C TYR A 205 9.19 14.81 4.37
N ALA A 206 8.23 14.86 5.30
CA ALA A 206 8.17 15.86 6.36
C ALA A 206 7.54 15.28 7.64
N ASP A 207 7.81 15.94 8.77
CA ASP A 207 7.16 15.65 10.05
C ASP A 207 5.75 16.26 10.15
N GLU A 208 5.46 17.26 9.31
CA GLU A 208 4.18 17.95 9.20
C GLU A 208 3.42 17.59 7.91
N GLN A 209 2.13 17.91 7.85
CA GLN A 209 1.29 17.64 6.67
C GLN A 209 1.02 18.93 5.89
N PHE A 210 1.18 18.86 4.57
CA PHE A 210 0.87 19.95 3.65
C PHE A 210 -0.38 19.66 2.82
N GLU A 211 -1.03 20.71 2.34
CA GLU A 211 -2.19 20.62 1.44
C GLU A 211 -1.87 21.01 0.00
N ARG A 212 -0.69 21.60 -0.24
CA ARG A 212 -0.24 22.02 -1.58
C ARG A 212 1.12 21.43 -1.89
N LEU A 213 1.30 21.03 -3.15
CA LEU A 213 2.57 20.45 -3.60
C LEU A 213 3.71 21.45 -3.57
N SER A 214 3.42 22.74 -3.83
CA SER A 214 4.40 23.82 -3.71
C SER A 214 4.99 23.89 -2.31
N ASP A 215 4.12 23.88 -1.29
CA ASP A 215 4.54 24.07 0.10
C ASP A 215 5.38 22.88 0.58
N LEU A 216 5.01 21.66 0.17
CA LEU A 216 5.80 20.47 0.44
C LEU A 216 7.17 20.52 -0.25
N LEU A 217 7.24 20.90 -1.52
CA LEU A 217 8.51 21.01 -2.25
C LEU A 217 9.41 22.09 -1.64
N ASP A 218 8.85 23.24 -1.31
CA ASP A 218 9.59 24.33 -0.67
C ASP A 218 10.15 23.86 0.69
N HIS A 219 9.33 23.17 1.50
CA HIS A 219 9.80 22.57 2.76
C HIS A 219 10.95 21.58 2.53
N VAL A 220 10.79 20.62 1.60
CA VAL A 220 11.85 19.62 1.32
C VAL A 220 13.11 20.30 0.80
N SER A 221 13.00 21.33 -0.03
CA SER A 221 14.15 22.08 -0.54
C SER A 221 14.98 22.77 0.55
N ILE A 222 14.36 23.09 1.69
CA ILE A 222 15.00 23.72 2.84
C ILE A 222 15.53 22.67 3.83
N VAL A 223 14.71 21.67 4.15
CA VAL A 223 14.97 20.72 5.24
C VAL A 223 15.81 19.51 4.79
N ASP A 224 15.56 19.00 3.58
CA ASP A 224 16.28 17.86 3.02
C ASP A 224 16.50 18.04 1.50
N PRO A 225 17.41 18.93 1.09
CA PRO A 225 17.65 19.25 -0.33
C PRO A 225 18.02 18.02 -1.17
N ALA A 226 18.58 16.98 -0.55
CA ALA A 226 18.98 15.75 -1.24
C ALA A 226 17.79 14.93 -1.75
N ARG A 227 16.58 15.18 -1.23
CA ARG A 227 15.34 14.48 -1.62
C ARG A 227 14.46 15.27 -2.58
N VAL A 228 14.87 16.47 -3.00
CA VAL A 228 14.12 17.29 -3.97
C VAL A 228 13.99 16.58 -5.31
N ASP A 229 15.07 15.97 -5.80
CA ASP A 229 15.06 15.23 -7.07
C ASP A 229 14.15 14.00 -6.99
N GLU A 230 14.22 13.25 -5.88
CA GLU A 230 13.34 12.11 -5.60
C GLU A 230 11.86 12.53 -5.63
N LEU A 231 11.51 13.58 -4.89
CA LEU A 231 10.14 14.09 -4.82
C LEU A 231 9.68 14.61 -6.19
N THR A 232 10.51 15.35 -6.91
CA THR A 232 10.17 15.89 -8.24
C THR A 232 9.92 14.77 -9.25
N CYS A 233 10.78 13.75 -9.29
CA CYS A 233 10.58 12.57 -10.14
C CYS A 233 9.31 11.81 -9.78
N LEU A 234 9.01 11.67 -8.49
CA LEU A 234 7.78 11.05 -7.99
C LEU A 234 6.54 11.82 -8.47
N LEU A 235 6.51 13.14 -8.29
CA LEU A 235 5.38 13.97 -8.72
C LEU A 235 5.14 13.84 -10.23
N HIS A 236 6.21 13.90 -11.02
CA HIS A 236 6.13 13.70 -12.46
C HIS A 236 5.59 12.31 -12.83
N ALA A 237 6.10 11.24 -12.20
CA ALA A 237 5.64 9.87 -12.45
C ALA A 237 4.17 9.66 -12.07
N HIS A 238 3.66 10.39 -11.08
CA HIS A 238 2.26 10.38 -10.67
C HIS A 238 1.39 11.36 -11.47
N GLY A 239 1.93 12.00 -12.51
CA GLY A 239 1.21 12.97 -13.34
C GLY A 239 0.86 14.28 -12.60
N ARG A 240 1.53 14.58 -11.49
CA ARG A 240 1.30 15.78 -10.67
C ARG A 240 2.29 16.86 -11.05
N LYS A 241 1.77 18.06 -11.31
CA LYS A 241 2.59 19.25 -11.57
C LYS A 241 2.59 20.11 -10.31
N ALA A 242 3.74 20.29 -9.69
CA ALA A 242 3.91 21.40 -8.77
C ALA A 242 4.12 22.67 -9.58
N VAL A 243 3.31 23.69 -9.30
CA VAL A 243 3.64 25.04 -9.77
C VAL A 243 4.69 25.56 -8.80
N VAL A 244 5.96 25.57 -9.22
CA VAL A 244 7.01 26.26 -8.48
C VAL A 244 6.65 27.73 -8.50
N ALA A 245 6.39 28.31 -7.32
CA ALA A 245 6.08 29.73 -7.20
C ALA A 245 7.35 30.55 -7.47
N GLY A 246 7.57 30.92 -8.73
CA GLY A 246 8.46 32.01 -9.15
C GLY A 246 9.97 31.77 -8.99
N SER A 247 10.63 31.53 -10.12
CA SER A 247 11.97 32.08 -10.37
C SER A 247 11.90 33.56 -10.70
#